data_AF-A0A5J6LH51-F1
#
_entry.id   AF-A0A5J6LH51-F1
#
_cell.length_a   1.000
_cell.length_b   1.000
_cell.length_c   1.000
_cell.angle_alpha   90.00
_cell.angle_beta   90.00
_cell.angle_gamma   90.00
#
_symmetry.space_group_name_H-M   'P 1'
#
loop_
_entity.id
_entity.type
_entity.pdbx_description
1 polymer ?
#
loop_
_entity_poly.entity_id
_entity_poly.type
_entity_poly.pdbx_seq_one_letter_code
_entity_poly.pdbx_strand_id
1 'polypeptide(L)'
;MISTIEMNILIALKRLGKRNGIFPPVMLTLRNQFSELEYNEFFQHMVVLQDRGYLKIAAGKSRGIFITPAGTALAERLEQEYPDYSSELCSLS
;
A
#
# COMPACT_ATOMS: atom_id res chain seq x y z
N MET A 1 -14.07 -6.67 7.20
CA MET A 1 -12.89 -7.36 6.66
C MET A 1 -12.35 -6.51 5.51
N ILE A 2 -11.03 -6.32 5.42
CA ILE A 2 -10.42 -5.67 4.24
C ILE A 2 -10.24 -6.72 3.13
N SER A 3 -10.27 -6.29 1.87
CA SER A 3 -10.08 -7.19 0.72
C SER A 3 -8.63 -7.65 0.57
N THR A 4 -8.39 -8.69 -0.21
CA THR A 4 -7.03 -9.15 -0.54
C THR A 4 -6.20 -8.06 -1.21
N ILE A 5 -6.82 -7.24 -2.08
CA ILE A 5 -6.16 -6.10 -2.73
C ILE A 5 -5.72 -5.08 -1.67
N GLU A 6 -6.58 -4.76 -0.71
CA GLU A 6 -6.27 -3.84 0.40
C GLU A 6 -5.14 -4.37 1.30
N MET A 7 -5.12 -5.68 1.56
CA MET A 7 -4.01 -6.33 2.29
C MET A 7 -2.70 -6.14 1.53
N ASN A 8 -2.70 -6.39 0.23
CA ASN A 8 -1.52 -6.27 -0.63
C ASN A 8 -1.01 -4.82 -0.69
N ILE A 9 -1.92 -3.85 -0.76
CA ILE A 9 -1.61 -2.43 -0.73
C ILE A 9 -0.89 -2.06 0.59
N LEU A 10 -1.36 -2.57 1.74
CA LEU A 10 -0.72 -2.29 3.03
C LEU A 10 0.67 -2.90 3.14
N ILE A 11 0.86 -4.13 2.66
CA ILE A 11 2.18 -4.79 2.62
C ILE A 11 3.14 -3.99 1.73
N ALA A 12 2.70 -3.62 0.52
CA ALA A 12 3.48 -2.83 -0.42
C ALA A 12 3.87 -1.46 0.17
N LEU A 13 2.93 -0.77 0.83
CA LEU A 13 3.18 0.51 1.50
C LEU A 13 4.21 0.39 2.62
N LYS A 14 4.14 -0.66 3.45
CA LYS A 14 5.14 -0.92 4.50
C LYS A 14 6.54 -1.10 3.92
N ARG A 15 6.67 -1.83 2.81
CA ARG A 15 7.96 -2.06 2.13
C ARG A 15 8.52 -0.79 1.50
N LEU A 16 7.66 0.02 0.87
CA LEU A 16 8.04 1.31 0.30
C LEU A 16 8.49 2.30 1.38
N GLY A 17 7.81 2.34 2.52
CA GLY A 17 8.17 3.20 3.66
C GLY A 17 9.51 2.86 4.32
N LYS A 18 9.96 1.60 4.23
CA LYS A 18 11.29 1.17 4.74
C LYS A 18 12.46 1.67 3.88
N ARG A 19 12.23 2.14 2.64
CA ARG A 19 13.29 2.52 1.67
C ARG A 19 13.78 3.98 1.75
N ASN A 20 14.04 4.50 2.94
CA ASN A 20 14.78 5.77 3.19
C ASN A 20 14.04 7.10 2.98
N GLY A 21 13.08 7.45 3.84
CA GLY A 21 12.84 8.83 4.33
C GLY A 21 12.58 9.98 3.33
N ILE A 22 12.62 9.71 2.03
CA ILE A 22 12.38 10.62 0.92
C ILE A 22 11.09 10.10 0.28
N PHE A 23 10.08 10.95 0.20
CA PHE A 23 8.78 10.64 -0.40
C PHE A 23 8.79 11.07 -1.89
N PRO A 24 9.17 10.21 -2.85
CA PRO A 24 8.74 10.35 -4.24
C PRO A 24 7.21 10.12 -4.30
N PRO A 25 6.53 10.35 -5.44
CA PRO A 25 5.07 10.20 -5.53
C PRO A 25 4.64 8.75 -5.26
N VAL A 26 4.46 8.41 -3.98
CA VAL A 26 4.17 7.06 -3.46
C VAL A 26 2.94 6.50 -4.14
N MET A 27 1.96 7.35 -4.46
CA MET A 27 0.75 6.95 -5.19
C MET A 27 1.06 6.36 -6.58
N LEU A 28 1.98 6.94 -7.34
CA LEU A 28 2.33 6.43 -8.67
C LEU A 28 3.18 5.16 -8.58
N THR A 29 4.18 5.14 -7.69
CA THR A 29 5.02 3.96 -7.48
C THR A 29 4.21 2.78 -6.98
N LEU A 30 3.30 3.01 -6.02
CA LEU A 30 2.40 2.00 -5.51
C LEU A 30 1.43 1.54 -6.61
N ARG A 31 0.77 2.48 -7.31
CA ARG A 31 -0.13 2.15 -8.43
C ARG A 31 0.55 1.29 -9.50
N ASN A 32 1.82 1.53 -9.81
CA ASN A 32 2.55 0.73 -10.79
C ASN A 32 2.70 -0.75 -10.39
N GLN A 33 2.68 -1.07 -9.09
CA GLN A 33 2.67 -2.46 -8.60
C GLN A 33 1.30 -3.13 -8.75
N PHE A 34 0.25 -2.34 -9.00
CA PHE A 34 -1.12 -2.79 -9.23
C PHE A 34 -1.57 -2.35 -10.62
N SER A 35 -0.69 -2.44 -11.63
CA SER A 35 -0.97 -1.96 -13.00
C SER A 35 -2.12 -2.68 -13.70
N GLU A 36 -2.52 -3.84 -13.19
CA GLU A 36 -3.68 -4.60 -13.65
C GLU A 36 -5.02 -3.97 -13.23
N LEU A 37 -5.01 -3.08 -12.22
CA LEU A 37 -6.20 -2.35 -11.78
C LEU A 37 -6.31 -1.01 -12.51
N GLU A 38 -7.55 -0.64 -12.85
CA GLU A 38 -7.86 0.71 -13.29
C GLU A 38 -7.55 1.72 -12.18
N TYR A 39 -7.09 2.91 -12.55
CA TYR A 39 -6.65 3.92 -11.56
C TYR A 39 -7.75 4.24 -10.54
N ASN A 40 -8.99 4.34 -11.01
CA ASN A 40 -10.14 4.65 -10.16
C ASN A 40 -10.43 3.51 -9.19
N GLU A 41 -10.33 2.25 -9.62
CA GLU A 41 -10.54 1.07 -8.78
C GLU A 41 -9.47 0.98 -7.69
N PHE A 42 -8.19 1.12 -8.07
CA PHE A 42 -7.08 1.21 -7.13
C PHE A 42 -7.29 2.35 -6.11
N PHE A 43 -7.72 3.52 -6.58
CA PHE A 43 -8.00 4.66 -5.70
C PHE A 43 -9.16 4.40 -4.74
N GLN A 44 -10.19 3.66 -5.12
CA GLN A 44 -11.28 3.27 -4.21
C GLN A 44 -10.75 2.40 -3.06
N HIS A 45 -9.90 1.42 -3.35
CA HIS A 45 -9.27 0.60 -2.29
C HIS A 45 -8.42 1.44 -1.34
N MET A 46 -7.69 2.43 -1.87
CA MET A 46 -6.92 3.38 -1.07
C MET A 46 -7.82 4.21 -0.15
N VAL A 47 -8.98 4.65 -0.63
CA VAL A 47 -9.97 5.39 0.18
C VAL A 47 -10.55 4.48 1.27
N VAL A 48 -10.88 3.22 0.98
CA VAL A 48 -11.35 2.25 1.99
C VAL A 48 -10.33 2.08 3.12
N LEU A 49 -9.03 1.97 2.78
CA LEU A 49 -7.97 1.88 3.78
C LEU A 49 -7.80 3.17 4.59
N GLN A 50 -8.04 4.33 3.97
CA GLN A 50 -8.05 5.62 4.65
C GLN A 50 -9.22 5.71 5.65
N ASP A 51 -10.43 5.35 5.23
CA ASP A 51 -11.63 5.40 6.05
C ASP A 51 -11.54 4.45 7.25
N ARG A 52 -10.81 3.34 7.10
CA ARG A 52 -10.49 2.41 8.19
C ARG A 52 -9.33 2.86 9.08
N GLY A 53 -8.67 3.97 8.76
CA GLY A 53 -7.59 4.55 9.55
C GLY A 53 -6.24 3.85 9.40
N TYR A 54 -6.03 3.05 8.35
CA TYR A 54 -4.77 2.34 8.09
C TYR A 54 -3.77 3.17 7.28
N LEU A 55 -4.24 4.17 6.54
CA LEU A 55 -3.39 5.13 5.83
C LEU A 55 -4.00 6.52 5.81
N LYS A 56 -3.21 7.51 5.40
CA LYS A 56 -3.65 8.88 5.12
C LYS A 56 -3.11 9.30 3.76
N ILE A 57 -3.99 9.79 2.89
CA ILE A 57 -3.60 10.36 1.60
C ILE A 57 -3.49 11.88 1.78
N ALA A 58 -2.30 12.44 1.58
CA ALA A 58 -2.11 13.88 1.65
C ALA A 58 -2.77 14.58 0.46
N ALA A 59 -3.44 15.68 0.76
CA ALA A 59 -3.97 16.59 -0.24
C ALA A 59 -2.81 17.40 -0.87
N GLY A 60 -2.65 17.34 -2.19
CA GLY A 60 -1.64 18.11 -2.91
C GLY A 60 -1.17 17.47 -4.21
N LYS A 61 -0.35 18.20 -4.99
CA LYS A 61 0.13 17.77 -6.32
C LYS A 61 0.89 16.44 -6.32
N SER A 62 1.50 16.06 -5.18
CA SER A 62 2.29 14.83 -5.02
C SER A 62 1.46 13.63 -4.51
N ARG A 63 0.25 13.84 -3.96
CA ARG A 63 -0.60 12.81 -3.33
C ARG A 63 0.22 11.80 -2.50
N GLY A 64 0.96 12.30 -1.51
CA GLY A 64 1.74 11.45 -0.61
C GLY A 64 0.84 10.48 0.15
N ILE A 65 1.33 9.27 0.42
CA ILE A 65 0.58 8.25 1.19
C ILE A 65 1.35 7.94 2.46
N PHE A 66 0.70 8.10 3.61
CA PHE A 66 1.26 7.83 4.92
C PHE A 66 0.56 6.63 5.53
N ILE A 67 1.27 5.53 5.71
CA ILE A 67 0.74 4.39 6.47
C ILE A 67 0.69 4.78 7.96
N THR A 68 -0.42 4.48 8.64
CA THR A 68 -0.54 4.75 10.09
C THR A 68 0.10 3.61 10.89
N PRO A 69 0.39 3.81 12.19
CA PRO A 69 0.88 2.72 13.05
C PRO A 69 -0.03 1.49 13.05
N ALA A 70 -1.35 1.69 12.99
CA ALA A 70 -2.32 0.60 12.88
C ALA A 70 -2.21 -0.14 11.53
N GLY A 71 -2.02 0.59 10.42
CA GLY A 71 -1.79 -0.01 9.11
C GLY A 71 -0.48 -0.79 9.04
N THR A 72 0.59 -0.27 9.67
CA THR A 72 1.88 -0.96 9.77
C THR A 72 1.78 -2.25 10.58
N ALA A 73 1.12 -2.21 11.74
CA ALA A 73 0.91 -3.40 12.56
C ALA A 73 0.07 -4.47 11.84
N LEU A 74 -0.94 -4.04 11.07
CA LEU A 74 -1.73 -4.96 10.25
C LEU A 74 -0.90 -5.56 9.11
N ALA A 75 -0.12 -4.74 8.39
CA ALA A 75 0.79 -5.22 7.36
C ALA A 75 1.83 -6.21 7.92
N GLU A 76 2.31 -6.00 9.14
CA GLU A 76 3.21 -6.93 9.84
C GLU A 76 2.57 -8.28 10.12
N ARG A 77 1.34 -8.29 10.62
CA ARG A 77 0.59 -9.53 10.84
C ARG A 77 0.34 -10.27 9.52
N LEU A 78 -0.07 -9.53 8.49
CA LEU A 78 -0.32 -10.12 7.16
C LEU A 78 0.94 -10.73 6.54
N GLU A 79 2.12 -10.11 6.69
CA GLU A 79 3.38 -10.71 6.23
C GLU A 79 3.78 -11.97 7.02
N GLN A 80 3.42 -12.06 8.30
CA GLN A 80 3.66 -13.26 9.12
C GLN A 80 2.68 -14.39 8.82
N GLU A 81 1.42 -14.06 8.53
CA GLU A 81 0.36 -15.01 8.17
C GLU A 81 0.50 -15.53 6.74
N TYR A 82 1.09 -14.75 5.83
CA TYR A 82 1.27 -15.09 4.42
C TYR A 82 2.70 -14.83 3.93
N PRO A 83 3.68 -15.68 4.33
CA PRO A 83 5.08 -15.49 3.97
C PRO A 83 5.36 -15.58 2.45
N ASP A 84 4.59 -16.40 1.72
CA ASP A 84 4.75 -16.60 0.25
C ASP A 84 4.33 -15.37 -0.57
N TYR A 85 3.48 -14.50 -0.01
CA TYR A 85 3.07 -13.24 -0.65
C TYR A 85 4.24 -12.27 -0.85
N SER A 86 5.38 -12.52 -0.20
CA SER A 86 6.59 -11.72 -0.31
C SER A 86 7.38 -11.95 -1.59
N SER A 87 7.26 -13.12 -2.22
CA SER A 87 8.16 -13.54 -3.30
C SER A 87 7.66 -13.14 -4.70
N GLU A 88 6.35 -13.12 -4.94
CA GLU A 88 5.82 -12.94 -6.30
C GLU A 88 5.83 -11.47 -6.77
N LEU A 89 5.57 -10.50 -5.89
CA LEU A 89 5.61 -9.07 -6.25
C LEU A 89 7.03 -8.52 -6.52
N CYS A 90 8.07 -9.27 -6.13
CA CYS A 90 9.48 -8.93 -6.41
C CYS A 90 10.09 -9.69 -7.59
N SER A 91 9.35 -10.61 -8.22
CA SER A 91 9.88 -11.46 -9.30
C SER A 91 9.59 -10.94 -10.72
N LEU A 92 8.89 -9.80 -10.85
CA LEU A 92 8.68 -9.12 -12.12
C LEU A 92 9.69 -7.96 -12.24
N SER A 93 10.95 -8.31 -12.54
CA SER A 93 12.01 -7.40 -12.97
C SER A 93 12.68 -7.93 -14.21
#